data_AF-A0A7T2YMT5-F1
#
_entry.id   AF-A0A7T2YMT5-F1
#
_cell.length_a   1.000
_cell.length_b   1.000
_cell.length_c   1.000
_cell.angle_alpha   90.00
_cell.angle_beta   90.00
_cell.angle_gamma   90.00
#
_symmetry.space_group_name_H-M   'P 1'
#
loop_
_entity.id
_entity.type
_entity.pdbx_description
1 polymer ?
#
loop_
_entity_poly.entity_id
_entity_poly.type
_entity_poly.pdbx_seq_one_letter_code
_entity_poly.pdbx_strand_id
1 'polypeptide(L)'
;MNYSSMRKTLARDLRECTRCGLPAWARAHVEERVEYAAHWWRLSRDRTKASDLRRDGYMKAVRVQLSMLELLSAFRIGDDGAQARLKRTRGILGAAKG
;
A
#
# COMPACT_ATOMS: atom_id res chain seq x y z
N MET A 1 2.09 0.65 13.29
CA MET A 1 1.37 -0.36 12.49
C MET A 1 2.37 -1.41 12.01
N ASN A 2 2.04 -2.70 12.03
CA ASN A 2 2.91 -3.77 11.53
C ASN A 2 2.48 -4.25 10.12
N TYR A 3 3.31 -5.06 9.45
CA TYR A 3 2.99 -5.53 8.11
C TYR A 3 1.71 -6.35 8.03
N SER A 4 1.41 -7.21 9.00
CA SER A 4 0.18 -8.03 8.99
C SER A 4 -1.07 -7.15 8.94
N SER A 5 -1.09 -6.06 9.71
CA SER A 5 -2.14 -5.04 9.64
C SER A 5 -2.12 -4.31 8.29
N MET A 6 -0.95 -3.93 7.79
CA MET A 6 -0.82 -3.27 6.49
C MET A 6 -1.33 -4.16 5.35
N ARG A 7 -1.05 -5.47 5.35
CA ARG A 7 -1.54 -6.42 4.34
C ARG A 7 -3.07 -6.47 4.30
N LYS A 8 -3.72 -6.45 5.47
CA LYS A 8 -5.19 -6.38 5.54
C LYS A 8 -5.71 -5.07 4.95
N THR A 9 -5.02 -3.96 5.22
CA THR A 9 -5.33 -2.65 4.64
C THR A 9 -5.16 -2.65 3.13
N LEU A 10 -4.03 -3.17 2.61
CA LEU A 10 -3.80 -3.31 1.17
C LEU A 10 -4.89 -4.15 0.49
N ALA A 11 -5.28 -5.28 1.10
CA ALA A 11 -6.33 -6.12 0.55
C ALA A 11 -7.70 -5.42 0.55
N ARG A 12 -7.97 -4.55 1.52
CA ARG A 12 -9.18 -3.70 1.54
C ARG A 12 -9.12 -2.65 0.42
N ASP A 13 -8.05 -1.86 0.38
CA ASP A 13 -7.88 -0.78 -0.59
C ASP A 13 -7.85 -1.33 -2.02
N LEU A 14 -7.25 -2.52 -2.24
CA LEU A 14 -7.27 -3.23 -3.53
C LEU A 14 -8.69 -3.63 -3.94
N ARG A 15 -9.51 -4.17 -3.01
CA ARG A 15 -10.91 -4.48 -3.31
C ARG A 15 -11.71 -3.24 -3.66
N GLU A 16 -11.44 -2.11 -3.01
CA GLU A 16 -12.05 -0.83 -3.36
C GLU A 16 -11.61 -0.42 -4.78
N CYS A 17 -10.32 -0.53 -5.10
CA CYS A 17 -9.79 -0.25 -6.45
C CYS A 17 -10.39 -1.15 -7.54
N THR A 18 -10.56 -2.45 -7.29
CA THR A 18 -11.05 -3.40 -8.30
C THR A 18 -12.57 -3.37 -8.46
N ARG A 19 -13.32 -3.12 -7.39
CA ARG A 19 -14.79 -3.05 -7.44
C ARG A 19 -15.31 -1.70 -7.90
N CYS A 20 -14.59 -0.63 -7.63
CA CYS A 20 -14.97 0.70 -8.06
C CYS A 20 -14.45 0.96 -9.48
N GLY A 21 -15.05 1.91 -10.20
CA GLY A 21 -14.89 2.14 -11.65
C GLY A 21 -13.49 2.60 -12.12
N LEU A 22 -12.40 2.16 -11.48
CA LEU A 22 -11.05 2.38 -12.00
C LEU A 22 -10.91 1.81 -13.42
N PRO A 23 -10.21 2.52 -14.31
CA PRO A 23 -9.82 1.99 -15.61
C PRO A 23 -9.04 0.68 -15.48
N ALA A 24 -9.13 -0.20 -16.49
CA ALA A 24 -8.47 -1.50 -16.48
C ALA A 24 -6.95 -1.41 -16.24
N TRP A 25 -6.28 -0.41 -16.84
CA TRP A 25 -4.85 -0.19 -16.63
C TRP A 25 -4.52 0.19 -15.16
N ALA A 26 -5.38 0.97 -14.50
CA ALA A 26 -5.18 1.39 -13.13
C ALA A 26 -5.38 0.21 -12.17
N ARG A 27 -6.33 -0.67 -12.47
CA ARG A 27 -6.53 -1.94 -11.75
C ARG A 27 -5.32 -2.85 -11.86
N ALA A 28 -4.85 -3.11 -13.09
CA ALA A 28 -3.67 -3.94 -13.32
C ALA A 28 -2.43 -3.37 -12.61
N HIS A 29 -2.25 -2.04 -12.64
CA HIS A 29 -1.15 -1.39 -11.93
C HIS A 29 -1.21 -1.62 -10.42
N VAL A 30 -2.37 -1.46 -9.76
CA VAL A 30 -2.45 -1.67 -8.30
C VAL A 30 -2.27 -3.13 -7.90
N GLU A 31 -2.76 -4.07 -8.71
CA GLU A 31 -2.58 -5.51 -8.49
C GLU A 31 -1.09 -5.89 -8.53
N GLU A 32 -0.38 -5.48 -9.58
CA GLU A 32 1.07 -5.69 -9.72
C GLU A 32 1.84 -5.12 -8.52
N ARG A 33 1.46 -3.91 -8.08
CA ARG A 33 2.13 -3.22 -6.96
C ARG A 33 1.90 -3.95 -5.63
N VAL A 34 0.70 -4.48 -5.40
CA VAL A 34 0.39 -5.29 -4.21
C VAL A 34 1.19 -6.59 -4.22
N GLU A 35 1.28 -7.27 -5.37
CA GLU A 35 2.11 -8.47 -5.53
C GLU A 35 3.59 -8.19 -5.30
N TYR A 36 4.10 -7.08 -5.83
CA TYR A 36 5.47 -6.62 -5.61
C TYR A 36 5.75 -6.38 -4.11
N ALA A 37 4.86 -5.70 -3.39
CA ALA A 37 5.01 -5.51 -1.95
C ALA A 37 4.92 -6.83 -1.16
N ALA A 38 4.09 -7.78 -1.60
CA ALA A 38 4.02 -9.11 -1.01
C ALA A 38 5.31 -9.91 -1.24
N HIS A 39 5.91 -9.80 -2.43
CA HIS A 39 7.20 -10.41 -2.75
C HIS A 39 8.32 -9.88 -1.84
N TRP A 40 8.46 -8.56 -1.73
CA TRP A 40 9.48 -7.95 -0.86
C TRP A 40 9.28 -8.27 0.61
N TRP A 41 8.03 -8.36 1.07
CA TRP A 41 7.77 -8.81 2.42
C TRP A 41 8.21 -10.24 2.66
N ARG A 42 7.92 -11.17 1.74
CA ARG A 42 8.38 -12.56 1.84
C ARG A 42 9.91 -12.62 1.92
N LEU A 43 10.61 -11.86 1.08
CA LEU A 43 12.07 -11.74 1.12
C LEU A 43 12.57 -11.18 2.47
N SER A 44 11.88 -10.20 3.03
CA SER A 44 12.26 -9.60 4.32
C SER A 44 12.06 -10.51 5.53
N ARG A 45 11.23 -11.56 5.40
CA ARG A 45 10.96 -12.54 6.45
C ARG A 45 11.99 -13.66 6.51
N ASP A 46 12.85 -13.75 5.51
CA ASP A 46 13.98 -14.67 5.54
C ASP A 46 14.85 -14.35 6.78
N ARG A 47 14.96 -15.33 7.69
CA ARG A 47 15.64 -15.16 8.98
C ARG A 47 17.14 -14.92 8.83
N THR A 48 17.70 -15.24 7.66
CA THR A 48 19.10 -14.95 7.33
C THR A 48 19.36 -13.48 7.01
N LYS A 49 18.30 -12.66 6.90
CA LYS A 49 18.37 -11.29 6.43
C LYS A 49 18.19 -10.24 7.53
N ALA A 50 18.89 -9.12 7.38
CA ALA A 50 18.98 -8.03 8.36
C ALA A 50 17.61 -7.40 8.70
N SER A 51 17.48 -6.85 9.92
CA SER A 51 16.29 -6.11 10.38
C SER A 51 15.86 -4.98 9.45
N ASP A 52 16.81 -4.38 8.74
CA ASP A 52 16.58 -3.28 7.81
C ASP A 52 15.74 -3.70 6.61
N LEU A 53 15.81 -4.96 6.20
CA LEU A 53 14.98 -5.49 5.13
C LEU A 53 13.52 -5.64 5.53
N ARG A 54 13.23 -5.90 6.81
CA ARG A 54 11.84 -5.90 7.33
C ARG A 54 11.24 -4.50 7.31
N ARG A 55 12.04 -3.49 7.68
CA ARG A 55 11.64 -2.09 7.57
C ARG A 55 11.39 -1.72 6.10
N ASP A 56 12.30 -2.07 5.21
CA ASP A 56 12.15 -1.78 3.77
C ASP A 56 10.92 -2.47 3.15
N GLY A 57 10.71 -3.76 3.45
CA GLY A 57 9.51 -4.50 3.03
C GLY A 57 8.21 -3.86 3.52
N TYR A 58 8.18 -3.37 4.76
CA TYR A 58 7.06 -2.60 5.28
C TYR A 58 6.89 -1.25 4.55
N MET A 59 7.98 -0.51 4.33
CA MET A 59 7.92 0.79 3.64
C MET A 59 7.45 0.66 2.18
N LYS A 60 7.81 -0.43 1.49
CA LYS A 60 7.26 -0.74 0.17
C LYS A 60 5.73 -0.92 0.22
N ALA A 61 5.20 -1.65 1.21
CA ALA A 61 3.76 -1.79 1.40
C ALA A 61 3.06 -0.44 1.69
N VAL A 62 3.66 0.42 2.51
CA VAL A 62 3.16 1.79 2.76
C VAL A 62 3.09 2.59 1.45
N ARG A 63 4.13 2.53 0.62
CA ARG A 63 4.16 3.24 -0.69
C ARG A 63 3.09 2.72 -1.66
N VAL A 64 2.85 1.41 -1.69
CA VAL A 64 1.77 0.84 -2.51
C VAL A 64 0.41 1.34 -2.02
N GLN A 65 0.20 1.39 -0.71
CA GLN A 65 -1.01 1.96 -0.14
C GLN A 65 -1.22 3.42 -0.57
N LEU A 66 -0.14 4.22 -0.54
CA LEU A 66 -0.20 5.61 -1.00
C LEU A 66 -0.68 5.69 -2.46
N SER A 67 -0.05 4.93 -3.37
CA SER A 67 -0.41 4.94 -4.80
C SER A 67 -1.87 4.54 -5.04
N MET A 68 -2.39 3.54 -4.31
CA MET A 68 -3.81 3.15 -4.42
C MET A 68 -4.74 4.27 -3.97
N LEU A 69 -4.44 4.93 -2.86
CA LEU A 69 -5.27 6.02 -2.33
C LEU A 69 -5.22 7.25 -3.23
N GLU A 70 -4.07 7.53 -3.87
CA GLU A 70 -3.93 8.59 -4.88
C GLU A 70 -4.77 8.29 -6.12
N LEU A 71 -4.80 7.04 -6.60
CA LEU A 71 -5.69 6.62 -7.68
C LEU A 71 -7.16 6.77 -7.29
N LEU A 72 -7.57 6.23 -6.13
CA LEU A 72 -8.95 6.36 -5.65
C LEU A 72 -9.38 7.82 -5.56
N SER A 73 -8.52 8.69 -5.03
CA SER A 73 -8.77 10.13 -4.97
C SER A 73 -8.87 10.77 -6.36
N ALA A 74 -7.94 10.47 -7.27
CA ALA A 74 -7.95 11.04 -8.63
C ALA A 74 -9.22 10.68 -9.40
N PHE A 75 -9.77 9.48 -9.17
CA PHE A 75 -11.02 9.02 -9.76
C PHE A 75 -12.26 9.32 -8.90
N ARG A 76 -12.13 10.08 -7.81
CA ARG A 76 -13.21 10.44 -6.87
C ARG A 76 -13.99 9.23 -6.31
N ILE A 77 -13.31 8.12 -6.09
CA ILE A 77 -13.88 6.88 -5.57
C ILE A 77 -13.76 6.90 -4.03
N GLY A 78 -14.90 6.91 -3.34
CA GLY A 78 -14.93 6.80 -1.87
C GLY A 78 -14.15 7.92 -1.16
N ASP A 79 -14.21 9.13 -1.72
CA ASP A 79 -13.27 10.24 -1.51
C ASP A 79 -13.05 10.57 -0.02
N ASP A 80 -14.09 10.78 0.78
CA ASP A 80 -13.94 11.14 2.21
C ASP A 80 -13.14 10.10 3.01
N GLY A 81 -13.40 8.82 2.76
CA GLY A 81 -12.69 7.72 3.42
C GLY A 81 -11.26 7.55 2.90
N ALA A 82 -11.05 7.76 1.60
CA ALA A 82 -9.76 7.66 0.94
C ALA A 82 -8.82 8.80 1.37
N GLN A 83 -9.32 10.04 1.46
CA GLN A 83 -8.55 11.21 1.91
C GLN A 83 -8.02 11.05 3.34
N ALA A 84 -8.87 10.57 4.26
CA ALA A 84 -8.46 10.31 5.64
C ALA A 84 -7.35 9.25 5.73
N ARG A 85 -7.44 8.18 4.90
CA ARG A 85 -6.38 7.17 4.79
C ARG A 85 -5.11 7.76 4.17
N LEU A 86 -5.24 8.57 3.11
CA LEU A 86 -4.13 9.20 2.40
C LEU A 86 -3.31 10.09 3.33
N LYS A 87 -3.98 10.92 4.13
CA LYS A 87 -3.33 11.77 5.14
C LYS A 87 -2.52 10.94 6.15
N ARG A 88 -3.08 9.84 6.65
CA ARG A 88 -2.39 8.93 7.58
C ARG A 88 -1.17 8.28 6.94
N THR A 89 -1.31 7.76 5.72
CA THR A 89 -0.22 7.08 4.99
C THR A 89 0.93 8.04 4.68
N ARG A 90 0.63 9.31 4.31
CA ARG A 90 1.63 10.37 4.17
C ARG A 90 2.38 10.64 5.48
N GLY A 91 1.68 10.67 6.61
CA GLY A 91 2.29 10.82 7.93
C GLY A 91 3.31 9.72 8.26
N ILE A 92 3.00 8.46 7.93
CA ILE A 92 3.94 7.32 8.11
C ILE A 92 5.21 7.50 7.27
N LEU A 93 5.06 7.96 6.02
CA LEU A 93 6.21 8.21 5.14
C LEU A 93 7.05 9.40 5.60
N GLY A 94 6.42 10.45 6.12
CA GLY A 94 7.10 11.61 6.70
C GLY A 94 7.94 11.23 7.92
N ALA A 95 7.39 10.43 8.84
CA ALA A 95 8.10 9.95 10.02
C ALA A 95 9.26 9.00 9.70
N ALA A 96 9.27 8.37 8.52
CA ALA A 96 10.34 7.47 8.10
C ALA A 96 11.56 8.18 7.47
N LYS A 97 11.46 9.50 7.20
CA LYS A 97 12.54 10.34 6.68
C LYS A 97 13.39 11.01 7.78
N GLY A 98 12.98 10.91 9.04
CA GLY A 98 13.77 11.28 10.23
C GLY A 98 14.40 10.05 10.86
#